data_AF-A0A3M5X4B9-F1
#
_entry.id   AF-A0A3M5X4B9-F1
#
_cell.length_a   1.000
_cell.length_b   1.000
_cell.length_c   1.000
_cell.angle_alpha   90.00
_cell.angle_beta   90.00
_cell.angle_gamma   90.00
#
_symmetry.space_group_name_H-M   'P 1'
#
loop_
_entity.id
_entity.type
_entity.pdbx_description
1 polymer ?
#
loop_
_entity_poly.entity_id
_entity_poly.type
_entity_poly.pdbx_seq_one_letter_code
_entity_poly.pdbx_strand_id
1 'polypeptide(L)'
;YPGMWDEANEQQFEFTLVQTFLFEDRNKAKDKFKKHKADLGSVENDSHQIKELEKAIEDITLGDKAFGRYHASLIVYGKTPDQAIENGTKMTSVFTVR
;
A
#
# COMPACT_ATOMS: atom_id res chain seq x y z
N TYR A 1 -7.20 -12.79 -5.85
CA TYR A 1 -7.44 -11.48 -5.25
C TYR A 1 -7.33 -10.44 -6.35
N PRO A 2 -8.30 -9.52 -6.49
CA PRO A 2 -8.15 -8.38 -7.40
C PRO A 2 -6.91 -7.57 -7.01
N GLY A 3 -6.20 -7.07 -8.02
CA GLY A 3 -5.03 -6.21 -7.86
C GLY A 3 -5.41 -4.83 -7.34
N MET A 4 -4.45 -4.16 -6.69
CA MET A 4 -4.63 -2.83 -6.08
C MET A 4 -5.09 -1.74 -7.05
N TRP A 5 -4.89 -1.93 -8.36
CA TRP A 5 -5.18 -0.94 -9.41
C TRP A 5 -6.22 -1.42 -10.42
N ASP A 6 -6.92 -2.53 -10.16
CA ASP A 6 -7.85 -3.12 -11.12
C ASP A 6 -8.97 -2.14 -11.50
N GLU A 7 -9.58 -1.47 -10.52
CA GLU A 7 -10.64 -0.49 -10.75
C GLU A 7 -10.17 0.74 -11.55
N ALA A 8 -8.88 1.09 -11.44
CA ALA A 8 -8.29 2.17 -12.23
C ALA A 8 -8.11 1.75 -13.70
N ASN A 9 -7.77 0.48 -13.94
CA ASN A 9 -7.64 -0.09 -15.29
C ASN A 9 -8.99 -0.23 -16.01
N GLU A 10 -10.09 -0.31 -15.27
CA GLU A 10 -11.45 -0.37 -15.83
C GLU A 10 -11.95 1.00 -16.32
N GLN A 11 -11.25 2.09 -15.98
CA GLN A 11 -11.64 3.43 -16.39
C GLN A 11 -11.46 3.65 -17.89
N GLN A 12 -12.49 4.18 -18.55
CA GLN A 12 -12.51 4.43 -20.00
C GLN A 12 -11.87 5.77 -20.39
N PHE A 13 -10.73 6.10 -19.80
CA PHE A 13 -9.96 7.31 -20.13
C PHE A 13 -8.46 7.09 -19.91
N GLU A 14 -7.65 7.91 -20.57
CA GLU A 14 -6.20 7.79 -20.54
C GLU A 14 -5.65 8.27 -19.19
N PHE A 15 -4.68 7.51 -18.66
CA PHE A 15 -3.92 7.89 -17.47
C PHE A 15 -2.51 7.31 -17.52
N THR A 16 -1.61 7.93 -16.75
CA THR A 16 -0.26 7.40 -16.48
C THR A 16 -0.13 7.15 -14.99
N LEU A 17 0.13 5.89 -14.62
CA LEU A 17 0.41 5.47 -13.25
C LEU A 17 1.90 5.20 -13.08
N VAL A 18 2.56 5.94 -12.19
CA VAL A 18 3.95 5.73 -11.80
C VAL A 18 3.97 5.11 -10.41
N GLN A 19 4.61 3.95 -10.28
CA GLN A 19 4.76 3.23 -9.01
C GLN A 19 6.23 3.12 -8.65
N THR A 20 6.55 3.42 -7.40
CA THR A 20 7.90 3.33 -6.85
C THR A 20 7.86 2.59 -5.54
N PHE A 21 8.72 1.58 -5.40
CA PHE A 21 8.93 0.87 -4.15
C PHE A 21 10.37 1.09 -3.67
N LEU A 22 10.51 1.71 -2.50
CA LEU A 22 11.80 1.93 -1.85
C LEU A 22 11.96 0.94 -0.71
N PHE A 23 12.91 0.03 -0.84
CA PHE A 23 13.23 -0.92 0.21
C PHE A 23 13.67 -0.20 1.48
N GLU A 24 13.12 -0.66 2.61
CA GLU A 24 13.58 -0.23 3.92
C GLU A 24 14.65 -1.21 4.43
N ASP A 25 15.59 -0.68 5.21
CA ASP A 25 16.60 -1.51 5.86
C ASP A 25 15.95 -2.58 6.75
N ARG A 26 16.49 -3.80 6.70
CA ARG A 26 15.93 -4.96 7.43
C ARG A 26 15.85 -4.72 8.93
N ASN A 27 16.85 -4.08 9.53
CA ASN A 27 16.83 -3.81 10.97
C ASN A 27 15.76 -2.77 11.30
N LYS A 28 15.66 -1.70 10.50
CA LYS A 28 14.60 -0.70 10.66
C LYS A 28 13.20 -1.30 10.52
N ALA A 29 13.00 -2.18 9.54
CA ALA A 29 11.73 -2.88 9.38
C ALA A 29 11.41 -3.74 10.63
N LYS A 30 12.34 -4.61 11.04
CA LYS A 30 12.17 -5.45 12.25
C LYS A 30 11.85 -4.64 13.50
N ASP A 31 12.53 -3.52 13.71
CA ASP A 31 12.30 -2.67 14.88
C ASP A 31 10.89 -2.07 14.89
N LYS A 32 10.34 -1.70 13.73
CA LYS A 32 8.94 -1.25 13.62
C LYS A 32 7.95 -2.38 13.96
N PHE A 33 8.17 -3.58 13.42
CA PHE A 33 7.32 -4.73 13.72
C PHE A 33 7.37 -5.12 15.20
N LYS A 34 8.55 -5.09 15.84
CA LYS A 34 8.71 -5.33 17.27
C LYS A 34 7.98 -4.31 18.13
N LYS A 35 8.07 -3.01 17.77
CA LYS A 35 7.33 -1.95 18.45
C LYS A 35 5.82 -2.17 18.33
N HIS A 36 5.34 -2.43 17.12
CA HIS A 36 3.91 -2.68 16.89
C HIS A 36 3.39 -3.90 17.65
N LYS A 37 4.19 -4.98 17.73
CA LYS A 37 3.89 -6.14 18.56
C LYS A 37 3.80 -5.77 20.05
N ALA A 38 4.75 -4.99 20.57
CA ALA A 38 4.74 -4.56 21.97
C ALA A 38 3.52 -3.70 22.29
N ASP A 39 3.14 -2.81 21.38
CA ASP A 39 1.94 -1.98 21.52
C ASP A 39 0.67 -2.84 21.58
N LEU A 40 0.53 -3.84 20.69
CA LEU A 40 -0.62 -4.76 20.69
C LEU A 40 -0.65 -5.70 21.90
N GLY A 41 0.50 -6.25 22.30
CA GLY A 41 0.61 -7.15 23.45
C GLY A 41 0.28 -6.47 24.78
N SER A 42 0.29 -5.14 24.83
CA SER A 42 -0.18 -4.36 25.99
C SER A 42 -1.71 -4.32 26.11
N VAL A 43 -2.44 -4.65 25.03
CA VAL A 43 -3.92 -4.56 24.94
C VAL A 43 -4.56 -5.95 24.93
N GLU A 44 -4.01 -6.91 24.18
CA GLU A 44 -4.49 -8.30 24.14
C GLU A 44 -3.31 -9.27 24.09
N ASN A 45 -3.34 -10.31 24.92
CA ASN A 45 -2.32 -11.35 24.90
C ASN A 45 -2.72 -12.48 23.92
N ASP A 46 -1.79 -12.91 23.07
CA ASP A 46 -1.93 -14.05 22.13
C ASP A 46 -3.00 -13.91 21.01
N SER A 47 -3.17 -12.71 20.44
CA SER A 47 -4.03 -12.52 19.27
C SER A 47 -3.41 -13.07 17.97
N HIS A 48 -4.25 -13.39 16.98
CA HIS A 48 -3.80 -13.79 15.64
C HIS A 48 -2.83 -12.77 15.02
N GLN A 49 -3.09 -11.48 15.26
CA GLN A 49 -2.27 -10.38 14.76
C GLN A 49 -0.85 -10.42 15.32
N ILE A 50 -0.68 -10.77 16.61
CA ILE A 50 0.64 -10.91 17.24
C ILE A 50 1.43 -12.03 16.54
N LYS A 51 0.79 -13.17 16.25
CA LYS A 51 1.42 -14.30 15.54
C LYS A 51 1.85 -13.94 14.12
N GLU A 52 1.04 -13.14 13.43
CA GLU A 52 1.40 -12.64 12.09
C GLU A 52 2.61 -11.68 12.14
N LEU A 53 2.70 -10.82 13.16
CA LEU A 53 3.85 -9.93 13.35
C LEU A 53 5.11 -10.70 13.70
N GLU A 54 5.02 -11.74 14.53
CA GLU A 54 6.14 -12.64 14.83
C GLU A 54 6.66 -13.32 13.58
N LYS A 55 5.76 -13.91 12.79
CA LYS A 55 6.11 -14.54 11.51
C LYS A 55 6.74 -13.52 10.54
N ALA A 56 6.21 -12.31 10.45
CA ALA A 56 6.81 -11.27 9.62
C ALA A 56 8.23 -10.90 10.07
N ILE A 57 8.51 -10.84 11.38
CA ILE A 57 9.86 -10.59 11.90
C ILE A 57 10.82 -11.73 11.54
N GLU A 58 10.35 -12.99 11.62
CA GLU A 58 11.12 -14.17 11.21
C GLU A 58 11.44 -14.12 9.72
N ASP A 59 10.43 -13.90 8.88
CA ASP A 59 10.58 -13.82 7.42
C ASP A 59 11.57 -12.70 7.02
N ILE A 60 11.55 -11.54 7.69
CA ILE A 60 12.54 -10.46 7.45
C ILE A 60 13.95 -10.88 7.88
N THR A 61 14.05 -11.65 8.96
CA THR A 61 15.33 -12.12 9.51
C THR A 61 15.98 -13.15 8.58
N LEU A 62 15.19 -14.07 8.05
CA LEU A 62 15.62 -15.07 7.06
C LEU A 62 15.89 -14.44 5.69
N GLY A 63 15.31 -13.28 5.41
CA GLY A 63 15.42 -12.60 4.13
C GLY A 63 14.36 -13.04 3.11
N ASP A 64 13.38 -13.83 3.54
CA ASP A 64 12.25 -14.29 2.74
C ASP A 64 11.28 -13.15 2.39
N LYS A 65 11.26 -12.09 3.23
CA LYS A 65 10.47 -10.89 3.00
C LYS A 65 11.29 -9.61 3.17
N ALA A 66 11.02 -8.66 2.29
CA ALA A 66 11.51 -7.29 2.41
C ALA A 66 10.31 -6.34 2.48
N PHE A 67 10.43 -5.34 3.35
CA PHE A 67 9.45 -4.28 3.49
C PHE A 67 10.04 -2.96 2.99
N GLY A 68 9.17 -2.00 2.73
CA GLY A 68 9.57 -0.75 2.13
C GLY A 68 8.42 0.23 2.09
N ARG A 69 8.69 1.38 1.50
CA ARG A 69 7.69 2.41 1.24
C ARG A 69 7.22 2.29 -0.20
N TYR A 70 5.93 2.06 -0.35
CA TYR A 70 5.27 2.11 -1.63
C TYR A 70 4.74 3.52 -1.88
N HIS A 71 5.09 4.10 -3.01
CA HIS A 71 4.59 5.38 -3.48
C HIS A 71 3.99 5.20 -4.87
N ALA A 72 2.84 5.84 -5.10
CA ALA A 72 2.22 5.89 -6.41
C ALA A 72 1.82 7.33 -6.75
N SER A 73 1.95 7.69 -8.02
CA SER A 73 1.49 8.96 -8.58
C SER A 73 0.72 8.68 -9.85
N LEU A 74 -0.34 9.46 -10.08
CA LEU A 74 -1.27 9.26 -11.17
C LEU A 74 -1.49 10.58 -11.89
N ILE A 75 -1.43 10.55 -13.21
CA ILE A 75 -1.82 11.65 -14.08
C ILE A 75 -3.01 11.17 -14.91
N VAL A 76 -4.11 11.91 -14.89
CA VAL A 76 -5.32 11.60 -15.65
C VAL A 76 -5.49 12.65 -16.74
N TYR A 77 -5.79 12.21 -17.96
CA TYR A 77 -5.87 13.07 -19.13
C TYR A 77 -7.30 13.31 -19.60
N GLY A 78 -7.49 14.38 -20.36
CA GLY A 78 -8.72 14.71 -21.08
C GLY A 78 -8.38 15.53 -22.32
N LYS A 79 -9.23 15.44 -23.35
CA LYS A 79 -9.05 16.20 -24.60
C LYS A 79 -9.37 17.70 -24.44
N THR A 80 -10.10 18.05 -23.38
CA THR A 80 -10.39 19.42 -22.96
C THR A 80 -10.09 19.58 -21.47
N PRO A 81 -9.89 20.81 -20.97
CA PRO A 81 -9.73 21.07 -19.54
C PRO A 81 -10.87 20.50 -18.69
N ASP A 82 -12.13 20.68 -19.12
CA ASP A 82 -13.31 20.17 -18.40
C ASP A 82 -13.32 18.64 -18.36
N GLN A 83 -12.96 17.98 -19.47
CA GLN A 83 -12.89 16.52 -19.51
C GLN A 83 -11.77 15.98 -18.60
N ALA A 84 -10.63 16.67 -18.51
CA ALA A 84 -9.54 16.28 -17.62
C ALA A 84 -9.98 16.37 -16.14
N ILE A 85 -10.76 17.39 -15.78
CA ILE A 85 -11.33 17.55 -14.43
C ILE A 85 -12.35 16.44 -14.14
N GLU A 86 -13.24 16.14 -15.09
CA GLU A 86 -14.25 15.10 -14.94
C GLU A 86 -13.60 13.71 -14.78
N ASN A 87 -12.65 13.36 -15.65
CA ASN A 87 -11.90 12.11 -15.58
C ASN A 87 -11.09 12.01 -14.27
N GLY A 88 -10.44 13.11 -13.85
CA GLY A 88 -9.71 13.17 -12.58
C GLY A 88 -10.63 12.95 -11.37
N THR A 89 -11.83 13.51 -11.38
CA THR A 89 -12.84 13.30 -10.33
C THR A 89 -13.29 11.84 -10.29
N LYS A 90 -13.59 11.24 -11.45
CA LYS A 90 -13.96 9.81 -11.55
C LYS A 90 -12.85 8.91 -11.03
N MET A 91 -11.62 9.14 -11.46
CA MET A 91 -10.47 8.37 -11.02
C MET A 91 -10.21 8.52 -9.53
N THR A 92 -10.41 9.71 -8.96
CA THR A 92 -10.26 9.92 -7.51
C THR A 92 -11.33 9.12 -6.74
N SER A 93 -12.56 9.06 -7.26
CA SER A 93 -13.67 8.34 -6.61
C SER A 93 -13.43 6.84 -6.46
N VAL A 94 -12.68 6.23 -7.39
CA VAL A 94 -12.22 4.83 -7.30
C VAL A 94 -11.43 4.57 -6.02
N PHE A 95 -10.66 5.56 -5.55
CA PHE A 95 -9.78 5.38 -4.38
C PHE A 95 -10.33 5.98 -3.08
N THR A 96 -11.34 6.86 -3.16
CA THR A 96 -11.93 7.51 -1.98
C THR A 96 -13.19 6.82 -1.47
N VAL A 97 -13.78 5.88 -2.22
CA VAL A 97 -14.87 5.04 -1.69
C VAL A 97 -14.28 3.96 -0.80
N ARG A 98 -14.17 4.26 0.49
CA ARG A 98 -14.03 3.31 1.59
C ARG A 98 -14.91 3.72 2.77
#